data_AF-A0A150P9Y4-F1
#
_entry.id   AF-A0A150P9Y4-F1
#
_cell.length_a   1.000
_cell.length_b   1.000
_cell.length_c   1.000
_cell.angle_alpha   90.00
_cell.angle_beta   90.00
_cell.angle_gamma   90.00
#
_symmetry.space_group_name_H-M   'P 1'
#
loop_
_entity.id
_entity.type
_entity.pdbx_description
1 polymer ?
#
loop_
_entity_poly.entity_id
_entity_poly.type
_entity_poly.pdbx_seq_one_letter_code
_entity_poly.pdbx_strand_id
1 'polypeptide(L)'
;MKISIASSRCVYRVGEEAEFIYEIVTDSSVPPIEVAESTGCGRCVEPSSDPLSFVSYAIGGLSSAGEQQRYCLCDVGCCAPDEAQTVEVEATTVMQTFRWSGRQWSGPSDTSNPEGDFFAPGHYAVEVTFDGQAQGVVTATLGIEIVP
;
A
#
# COMPACT_ATOMS: atom_id res chain seq x y z
N MET A 1 7.63 -8.64 13.75
CA MET A 1 7.37 -7.67 12.66
C MET A 1 6.71 -6.39 13.17
N LYS A 2 7.13 -5.23 12.64
CA LYS A 2 6.54 -3.89 12.87
C LYS A 2 6.54 -3.10 11.56
N ILE A 3 5.52 -2.28 11.36
CA ILE A 3 5.48 -1.27 10.31
C ILE A 3 5.16 0.10 10.91
N SER A 4 5.75 1.15 10.35
CA SER A 4 5.42 2.53 10.70
C SER A 4 5.44 3.42 9.45
N ILE A 5 4.62 4.45 9.45
CA ILE A 5 4.55 5.44 8.38
C ILE A 5 4.66 6.85 8.97
N ALA A 6 5.35 7.71 8.25
CA ALA A 6 5.52 9.12 8.56
C ALA A 6 5.41 9.97 7.29
N SER A 7 5.12 11.25 7.49
CA SER A 7 5.22 12.27 6.45
C SER A 7 5.75 13.55 7.06
N SER A 8 6.32 14.43 6.21
CA SER A 8 6.81 15.74 6.63
C SER A 8 5.68 16.68 7.09
N ARG A 9 4.44 16.38 6.69
CA ARG A 9 3.23 17.14 7.02
C ARG A 9 2.00 16.25 7.01
N CYS A 10 0.95 16.70 7.69
CA CYS A 10 -0.35 16.01 7.74
C CYS A 10 -1.48 16.81 7.06
N VAL A 11 -1.18 17.96 6.45
CA VAL A 11 -2.16 18.80 5.75
C VAL A 11 -1.64 19.13 4.35
N TYR A 12 -2.51 18.95 3.35
CA TYR A 12 -2.22 19.13 1.91
C TYR A 12 -3.32 19.94 1.23
N ARG A 13 -3.00 20.63 0.15
CA ARG A 13 -4.02 21.30 -0.69
C ARG A 13 -4.59 20.34 -1.75
N VAL A 14 -5.78 20.65 -2.26
CA VAL A 14 -6.34 19.92 -3.41
C VAL A 14 -5.34 19.93 -4.58
N GLY A 15 -5.02 18.74 -5.06
CA GLY A 15 -4.07 18.51 -6.16
C GLY A 15 -2.60 18.71 -5.82
N GLU A 16 -2.28 18.85 -4.54
CA GLU A 16 -0.91 18.88 -4.07
C GLU A 16 -0.32 17.46 -4.00
N GLU A 17 0.88 17.30 -4.56
CA GLU A 17 1.64 16.06 -4.44
C GLU A 17 2.19 15.87 -3.02
N ALA A 18 2.30 14.61 -2.62
CA ALA A 18 2.78 14.21 -1.31
C ALA A 18 3.79 13.06 -1.39
N GLU A 19 4.72 13.05 -0.46
CA GLU A 19 5.61 11.93 -0.21
C GLU A 19 5.39 11.40 1.21
N PHE A 20 5.39 10.08 1.32
CA PHE A 20 5.22 9.37 2.58
C PHE A 20 6.35 8.37 2.72
N ILE A 21 7.01 8.39 3.87
CA ILE A 21 8.11 7.51 4.18
C ILE A 21 7.59 6.45 5.14
N TYR A 22 7.80 5.18 4.81
CA TYR A 22 7.46 4.09 5.69
C TYR A 22 8.68 3.22 5.99
N GLU A 23 8.69 2.68 7.20
CA GLU A 23 9.71 1.77 7.70
C GLU A 23 9.05 0.43 8.02
N ILE A 24 9.70 -0.64 7.58
CA ILE A 24 9.34 -2.01 7.90
C ILE A 24 10.50 -2.65 8.64
N VAL A 25 10.19 -3.21 9.80
CA VAL A 25 11.11 -3.99 10.61
C VAL A 25 10.59 -5.42 10.66
N THR A 26 11.29 -6.31 9.98
CA THR A 26 11.10 -7.76 10.07
C THR A 26 12.20 -8.34 10.94
N ASP A 27 11.87 -9.43 11.63
CA ASP A 27 12.77 -10.13 12.52
C ASP A 27 12.60 -11.64 12.28
N SER A 28 13.44 -12.46 12.89
CA SER A 28 13.43 -13.92 12.68
C SER A 28 12.16 -14.63 13.18
N SER A 29 11.20 -13.92 13.77
CA SER A 29 9.90 -14.45 14.18
C SER A 29 8.83 -14.37 13.10
N VAL A 30 9.10 -13.76 11.94
CA VAL A 30 8.17 -13.82 10.80
C VAL A 30 8.13 -15.27 10.31
N PRO A 31 7.00 -15.98 10.44
CA PRO A 31 6.89 -17.33 9.92
C PRO A 31 6.97 -17.32 8.38
N PRO A 32 7.41 -18.43 7.75
CA PRO A 32 7.34 -18.55 6.31
C PRO A 32 5.94 -18.25 5.79
N ILE A 33 5.86 -17.43 4.74
CA ILE A 33 4.61 -17.00 4.13
C ILE A 33 4.25 -18.01 3.04
N GLU A 34 3.04 -18.55 3.14
CA GLU A 34 2.52 -19.45 2.11
C GLU A 34 1.79 -18.61 1.07
N VAL A 35 2.32 -18.59 -0.15
CA VAL A 35 1.69 -17.94 -1.30
C VAL A 35 1.04 -19.01 -2.15
N ALA A 36 -0.28 -18.95 -2.27
CA ALA A 36 -1.03 -19.87 -3.10
C ALA A 36 -0.77 -19.61 -4.60
N GLU A 37 -0.89 -20.68 -5.40
CA GLU A 37 -1.03 -20.53 -6.86
C GLU A 37 -2.23 -19.65 -7.18
N SER A 38 -2.10 -18.80 -8.18
CA SER A 38 -3.21 -17.99 -8.63
C SER A 38 -3.96 -18.63 -9.78
N THR A 39 -5.28 -18.65 -9.67
CA THR A 39 -6.18 -19.05 -10.77
C THR A 39 -6.76 -17.84 -11.52
N GLY A 40 -6.19 -16.64 -11.31
CA GLY A 40 -6.65 -15.39 -11.89
C GLY A 40 -5.70 -14.22 -11.62
N CYS A 41 -6.25 -13.00 -11.51
CA CYS A 41 -5.45 -11.81 -11.23
C CYS A 41 -5.20 -11.67 -9.72
N GLY A 42 -3.97 -11.33 -9.35
CA GLY A 42 -3.48 -11.24 -7.97
C GLY A 42 -2.26 -10.31 -7.90
N ARG A 43 -1.31 -10.55 -7.02
CA ARG A 43 -0.18 -9.63 -6.82
C ARG A 43 0.76 -9.58 -8.04
N CYS A 44 1.21 -8.39 -8.46
CA CYS A 44 2.20 -8.21 -9.53
C CYS A 44 3.65 -8.10 -9.07
N VAL A 45 3.89 -7.80 -7.80
CA VAL A 45 5.21 -8.02 -7.21
C VAL A 45 5.38 -9.51 -6.95
N GLU A 46 6.39 -10.10 -7.60
CA GLU A 46 6.82 -11.46 -7.32
C GLU A 46 7.19 -11.59 -5.83
N PRO A 47 6.57 -12.53 -5.09
CA PRO A 47 6.93 -12.81 -3.71
C PRO A 47 8.41 -13.18 -3.59
N SER A 48 9.12 -12.59 -2.64
CA SER A 48 10.56 -12.79 -2.45
C SER A 48 10.94 -12.65 -0.98
N SER A 49 12.21 -12.89 -0.65
CA SER A 49 12.71 -12.71 0.71
C SER A 49 12.72 -11.24 1.17
N ASP A 50 12.61 -10.27 0.23
CA ASP A 50 12.46 -8.85 0.55
C ASP A 50 11.05 -8.58 1.11
N PRO A 51 10.90 -8.05 2.34
CA PRO A 51 9.58 -7.74 2.90
C PRO A 51 8.75 -6.76 2.05
N LEU A 52 9.38 -5.93 1.20
CA LEU A 52 8.68 -5.04 0.28
C LEU A 52 7.83 -5.78 -0.74
N SER A 53 8.18 -7.03 -1.08
CA SER A 53 7.34 -7.86 -1.94
C SER A 53 6.04 -8.30 -1.28
N PHE A 54 5.78 -7.90 -0.02
CA PHE A 54 4.54 -8.15 0.69
C PHE A 54 3.76 -6.87 1.05
N VAL A 55 4.25 -5.68 0.66
CA VAL A 55 3.67 -4.38 1.00
C VAL A 55 2.67 -3.88 -0.05
N SER A 56 1.59 -3.24 0.41
CA SER A 56 0.68 -2.43 -0.40
C SER A 56 0.36 -1.13 0.31
N TYR A 57 -0.11 -0.12 -0.42
CA TYR A 57 -0.44 1.18 0.14
C TYR A 57 -1.73 1.75 -0.44
N ALA A 58 -2.53 2.35 0.45
CA ALA A 58 -3.83 2.92 0.14
C ALA A 58 -4.01 4.27 0.82
N ILE A 59 -4.80 5.13 0.20
CA ILE A 59 -5.34 6.34 0.81
C ILE A 59 -6.85 6.28 0.68
N GLY A 60 -7.57 6.42 1.79
CA GLY A 60 -9.02 6.27 1.78
C GLY A 60 -9.71 7.09 2.86
N GLY A 61 -10.97 7.42 2.59
CA GLY A 61 -11.82 8.14 3.53
C GLY A 61 -12.99 8.81 2.83
N LEU A 62 -13.77 9.57 3.60
CA LEU A 62 -14.87 10.37 3.09
C LEU A 62 -14.43 11.83 2.98
N SER A 63 -14.77 12.47 1.87
CA SER A 63 -14.67 13.93 1.76
C SER A 63 -15.59 14.64 2.75
N SER A 64 -15.38 15.93 2.95
CA SER A 64 -16.30 16.77 3.74
C SER A 64 -17.72 16.80 3.17
N ALA A 65 -17.90 16.45 1.90
CA ALA A 65 -19.20 16.28 1.25
C ALA A 65 -19.81 14.87 1.41
N GLY A 66 -19.09 13.94 2.07
CA GLY A 66 -19.52 12.56 2.27
C GLY A 66 -19.22 11.63 1.10
N GLU A 67 -18.38 12.03 0.16
CA GLU A 67 -18.03 11.22 -1.01
C GLU A 67 -16.81 10.34 -0.70
N GLN A 68 -16.90 9.04 -1.03
CA GLN A 68 -15.76 8.15 -0.91
C GLN A 68 -14.63 8.59 -1.84
N GLN A 69 -13.45 8.81 -1.27
CA GLN A 69 -12.22 9.02 -2.03
C GLN A 69 -11.32 7.80 -1.85
N ARG A 70 -10.61 7.41 -2.90
CA ARG A 70 -9.67 6.29 -2.84
C ARG A 70 -8.48 6.48 -3.76
N TYR A 71 -7.31 6.20 -3.22
CA TYR A 71 -6.09 5.89 -3.93
C TYR A 71 -5.64 4.50 -3.49
N CYS A 72 -5.24 3.63 -4.40
CA CYS A 72 -4.54 2.42 -4.01
C CYS A 72 -3.52 2.03 -5.04
N LEU A 73 -2.26 2.02 -4.63
CA LEU A 73 -1.22 1.19 -5.25
C LEU A 73 -1.25 -0.18 -4.58
N CYS A 74 -2.41 -0.78 -4.74
CA CYS A 74 -2.63 -2.20 -4.59
C CYS A 74 -2.04 -2.78 -5.87
N ASP A 75 -0.82 -3.32 -5.82
CA ASP A 75 -0.19 -3.94 -6.99
C ASP A 75 -0.86 -5.29 -7.30
N VAL A 76 -2.15 -5.21 -7.63
CA VAL A 76 -2.99 -6.33 -8.03
C VAL A 76 -3.11 -6.20 -9.55
N GLY A 77 -2.65 -7.19 -10.29
CA GLY A 77 -2.79 -7.33 -11.73
C GLY A 77 -2.74 -8.81 -12.11
N CYS A 78 -2.69 -9.18 -13.38
CA CYS A 78 -2.81 -10.60 -13.77
C CYS A 78 -1.49 -11.37 -13.75
N CYS A 79 -0.63 -11.08 -12.77
CA CYS A 79 0.77 -11.51 -12.66
C CYS A 79 1.04 -12.53 -11.54
N ALA A 80 -0.01 -13.04 -10.90
CA ALA A 80 0.15 -13.83 -9.70
C ALA A 80 0.81 -15.19 -10.03
N PRO A 81 1.54 -15.80 -9.08
CA PRO A 81 2.39 -16.95 -9.37
C PRO A 81 1.59 -18.15 -9.87
N ASP A 82 2.11 -18.80 -10.91
CA ASP A 82 1.51 -19.99 -11.53
C ASP A 82 1.57 -21.22 -10.61
N GLU A 83 2.49 -21.24 -9.64
CA GLU A 83 2.68 -22.32 -8.67
C GLU A 83 2.69 -21.77 -7.23
N ALA A 84 2.17 -22.57 -6.31
CA ALA A 84 2.24 -22.26 -4.89
C ALA A 84 3.70 -22.29 -4.40
N GLN A 85 4.06 -21.35 -3.53
CA GLN A 85 5.41 -21.24 -2.99
C GLN A 85 5.40 -20.82 -1.52
N THR A 86 6.44 -21.24 -0.80
CA THR A 86 6.69 -20.81 0.57
C THR A 86 7.87 -19.84 0.56
N VAL A 87 7.68 -18.66 1.15
CA VAL A 87 8.69 -17.58 1.16
C VAL A 87 9.15 -17.29 2.57
N GLU A 88 10.46 -17.36 2.78
CA GLU A 88 11.10 -16.91 4.01
C GLU A 88 11.52 -15.44 3.87
N VAL A 89 10.88 -14.57 4.66
CA VAL A 89 11.20 -13.14 4.66
C VAL A 89 12.43 -12.87 5.52
N GLU A 90 13.36 -12.07 4.99
CA GLU A 90 14.58 -11.72 5.71
C GLU A 90 14.28 -10.90 6.96
N ALA A 91 15.05 -11.13 8.02
CA ALA A 91 15.09 -10.25 9.18
C ALA A 91 15.87 -8.98 8.80
N THR A 92 15.17 -7.88 8.57
CA THR A 92 15.78 -6.64 8.08
C THR A 92 15.00 -5.40 8.51
N THR A 93 15.60 -4.23 8.30
CA THR A 93 14.93 -2.94 8.41
C THR A 93 15.03 -2.23 7.07
N VAL A 94 13.89 -1.93 6.47
CA VAL A 94 13.80 -1.31 5.16
C VAL A 94 13.00 -0.02 5.26
N MET A 95 13.52 1.04 4.63
CA MET A 95 12.82 2.32 4.47
C MET A 95 12.48 2.53 3.00
N GLN A 96 11.25 2.97 2.73
CA GLN A 96 10.79 3.29 1.39
C GLN A 96 9.98 4.58 1.37
N THR A 97 9.94 5.19 0.19
CA THR A 97 9.11 6.37 -0.08
C THR A 97 8.07 6.01 -1.11
N PHE A 98 6.81 6.31 -0.83
CA PHE A 98 5.78 6.31 -1.85
C PHE A 98 5.33 7.75 -2.15
N ARG A 99 5.08 8.01 -3.44
CA ARG A 99 4.64 9.31 -3.95
C ARG A 99 3.18 9.22 -4.32
N TRP A 100 2.42 10.24 -3.98
CA TRP A 100 1.02 10.37 -4.32
C TRP A 100 0.80 11.71 -5.01
N SER A 101 0.13 11.67 -6.17
CA SER A 101 -0.11 12.83 -7.02
C SER A 101 -1.21 13.78 -6.53
N GLY A 102 -1.86 13.46 -5.40
CA GLY A 102 -3.07 14.14 -4.96
C GLY A 102 -4.35 13.60 -5.61
N ARG A 103 -4.26 12.63 -6.54
CA ARG A 103 -5.40 12.10 -7.32
C ARG A 103 -5.95 10.80 -6.77
N GLN A 104 -7.19 10.52 -7.13
CA GLN A 104 -7.83 9.23 -6.92
C GLN A 104 -7.36 8.22 -7.96
N TRP A 105 -7.21 6.97 -7.55
CA TRP A 105 -6.87 5.87 -8.43
C TRP A 105 -7.15 4.54 -7.74
N SER A 106 -7.83 3.60 -8.39
CA SER A 106 -8.21 2.32 -7.79
C SER A 106 -7.55 1.11 -8.46
N GLY A 107 -6.51 1.33 -9.27
CA GLY A 107 -5.81 0.26 -9.97
C GLY A 107 -6.55 -0.30 -11.20
N PRO A 108 -6.02 -1.41 -11.77
CA PRO A 108 -4.72 -2.02 -11.49
C PRO A 108 -3.55 -1.28 -12.18
N SER A 109 -2.33 -1.45 -11.67
CA SER A 109 -1.08 -0.78 -12.15
C SER A 109 -0.71 -1.16 -13.59
N ASP A 110 -1.09 -2.35 -14.04
CA ASP A 110 -0.73 -2.96 -15.31
C ASP A 110 -1.66 -2.60 -16.48
N THR A 111 -2.84 -2.00 -16.23
CA THR A 111 -3.81 -1.67 -17.28
C THR A 111 -3.63 -0.27 -17.87
N SER A 112 -2.57 0.46 -17.50
CA SER A 112 -2.41 1.89 -17.85
C SER A 112 -3.63 2.74 -17.49
N ASN A 113 -4.36 2.36 -16.44
CA ASN A 113 -5.54 3.08 -16.00
C ASN A 113 -5.13 4.50 -15.56
N PRO A 114 -5.68 5.56 -16.19
CA PRO A 114 -5.33 6.91 -15.81
C PRO A 114 -5.81 7.22 -14.39
N GLU A 115 -5.06 8.07 -13.70
CA GLU A 115 -5.54 8.65 -12.44
C GLU A 115 -6.77 9.52 -12.69
N GLY A 116 -7.69 9.50 -11.72
CA GLY A 116 -8.92 10.25 -11.76
C GLY A 116 -8.78 11.69 -11.23
N ASP A 117 -9.87 12.19 -10.68
CA ASP A 117 -9.94 13.52 -10.09
C ASP A 117 -9.04 13.65 -8.86
N PHE A 118 -8.71 14.88 -8.52
CA PHE A 118 -8.06 15.17 -7.25
C PHE A 118 -8.93 14.75 -6.09
N PHE A 119 -8.31 14.37 -4.98
CA PHE A 119 -9.06 14.19 -3.74
C PHE A 119 -9.74 15.50 -3.35
N ALA A 120 -11.02 15.42 -3.04
CA ALA A 120 -11.77 16.53 -2.47
C ALA A 120 -11.24 16.88 -1.05
N PRO A 121 -11.57 18.06 -0.51
CA PRO A 121 -11.29 18.39 0.88
C PRO A 121 -11.91 17.38 1.86
N GLY A 122 -11.18 17.02 2.92
CA GLY A 122 -11.62 16.01 3.89
C GLY A 122 -10.48 15.46 4.75
N HIS A 123 -10.80 14.46 5.56
CA HIS A 123 -9.82 13.73 6.36
C HIS A 123 -9.69 12.30 5.85
N TYR A 124 -8.46 11.87 5.64
CA TYR A 124 -8.14 10.59 5.02
C TYR A 124 -7.12 9.81 5.84
N ALA A 125 -7.16 8.50 5.70
CA ALA A 125 -6.16 7.60 6.23
C ALA A 125 -5.22 7.17 5.11
N VAL A 126 -3.93 7.32 5.36
CA VAL A 126 -2.87 6.72 4.57
C VAL A 126 -2.47 5.42 5.25
N GLU A 127 -2.59 4.32 4.53
CA GLU A 127 -2.36 2.98 5.03
C GLU A 127 -1.20 2.33 4.27
N VAL A 128 -0.26 1.76 5.01
CA VAL A 128 0.74 0.85 4.48
C VAL A 128 0.53 -0.50 5.15
N THR A 129 0.33 -1.52 4.33
CA THR A 129 -0.04 -2.85 4.79
C THR A 129 0.98 -3.85 4.32
N PHE A 130 1.56 -4.60 5.24
CA PHE A 130 2.23 -5.85 4.94
C PHE A 130 1.22 -6.99 5.05
N ASP A 131 1.04 -7.72 3.95
CA ASP A 131 0.13 -8.85 3.88
C ASP A 131 0.93 -10.16 3.87
N GLY A 132 1.06 -10.77 5.04
CA GLY A 132 1.64 -12.10 5.22
C GLY A 132 0.63 -13.22 4.99
N GLN A 133 -0.49 -12.98 4.30
CA GLN A 133 -1.51 -13.99 3.99
C GLN A 133 -2.07 -14.66 5.25
N ALA A 134 -2.12 -15.99 5.27
CA ALA A 134 -2.63 -16.79 6.39
C ALA A 134 -1.84 -16.57 7.69
N GLN A 135 -0.60 -16.09 7.59
CA GLN A 135 0.27 -15.81 8.73
C GLN A 135 -0.06 -14.47 9.40
N GLY A 136 -0.84 -13.62 8.74
CA GLY A 136 -1.40 -12.39 9.30
C GLY A 136 -1.06 -11.13 8.51
N VAL A 137 -1.75 -10.05 8.87
CA VAL A 137 -1.64 -8.75 8.22
C VAL A 137 -1.27 -7.70 9.26
N VAL A 138 -0.33 -6.82 8.91
CA VAL A 138 0.05 -5.68 9.75
C VAL A 138 -0.08 -4.39 8.95
N THR A 139 -0.88 -3.46 9.47
CA THR A 139 -1.13 -2.16 8.84
C THR A 139 -0.68 -1.02 9.74
N ALA A 140 0.06 -0.08 9.17
CA ALA A 140 0.31 1.22 9.78
C ALA A 140 -0.57 2.29 9.12
N THR A 141 -1.11 3.19 9.94
CA THR A 141 -2.03 4.24 9.48
C THR A 141 -1.51 5.62 9.87
N LEU A 142 -1.56 6.57 8.94
CA LEU A 142 -1.28 7.98 9.14
C LEU A 142 -2.49 8.82 8.70
N GLY A 143 -3.02 9.65 9.59
CA GLY A 143 -4.08 10.60 9.24
C GLY A 143 -3.54 11.79 8.46
N ILE A 144 -4.24 12.17 7.39
CA ILE A 144 -4.00 13.40 6.64
C ILE A 144 -5.29 14.20 6.47
N GLU A 145 -5.15 15.49 6.22
CA GLU A 145 -6.22 16.41 5.86
C GLU A 145 -5.94 17.04 4.50
N ILE A 146 -6.97 17.16 3.69
CA ILE A 146 -6.93 17.90 2.43
C ILE A 146 -7.81 19.14 2.59
N VAL A 147 -7.21 20.28 2.28
CA VAL A 147 -7.86 21.60 2.32
C VAL A 147 -7.96 22.19 0.91
N PRO A 148 -8.88 23.14 0.66
CA PRO A 148 -8.98 23.84 -0.62
C PRO A 148 -7.67 24.49 -1.09
#